data_AF-A0A661SD01-F1
#
_entry.id   AF-A0A661SD01-F1
#
_cell.length_a   1.000
_cell.length_b   1.000
_cell.length_c   1.000
_cell.angle_alpha   90.00
_cell.angle_beta   90.00
_cell.angle_gamma   90.00
#
_symmetry.space_group_name_H-M   'P 1'
#
loop_
_entity.id
_entity.type
_entity.pdbx_description
1 polymer ?
#
loop_
_entity_poly.entity_id
_entity_poly.type
_entity_poly.pdbx_seq_one_letter_code
_entity_poly.pdbx_strand_id
1 'polypeptide(L)'
;MSRLHLKKEKRSGKKRYLIFALVFGVAVFLMTDTEKSPPPPLQNPAVNAPSQGSNVQQPTHEEQSQPRITRPGIWPFFTEDQEEGELAPNLTTRNYALIFDGSGSMNESECSAGRSKIDVAKESLGEWSKSVPKDANLGMVAFHEGKWSRRPLAAGQREDFIGIVRNVVAGGRTPLSKAFQYAYEDLT
;
A
#
# COMPACT_ATOMS: atom_id res chain seq x y z
N MET A 1 67.16 -27.66 14.47
CA MET A 1 65.82 -27.04 14.60
C MET A 1 65.89 -25.63 13.99
N SER A 2 65.99 -25.54 12.67
CA SER A 2 64.92 -25.16 11.71
C SER A 2 64.43 -23.71 11.86
N ARG A 3 65.04 -22.83 11.03
CA ARG A 3 64.57 -21.48 10.69
C ARG A 3 63.27 -21.56 9.86
N LEU A 4 62.24 -20.81 10.23
CA LEU A 4 61.07 -20.57 9.38
C LEU A 4 61.16 -19.17 8.77
N HIS A 5 61.42 -19.14 7.46
CA HIS A 5 61.37 -17.96 6.60
C HIS A 5 59.91 -17.54 6.37
N LEU A 6 59.54 -16.32 6.76
CA LEU A 6 58.30 -15.67 6.31
C LEU A 6 58.50 -15.10 4.90
N LYS A 7 57.80 -15.66 3.91
CA LYS A 7 57.76 -15.17 2.53
C LYS A 7 56.60 -14.18 2.38
N LYS A 8 56.91 -12.89 2.20
CA LYS A 8 55.92 -11.84 1.86
C LYS A 8 55.50 -11.99 0.39
N GLU A 9 54.21 -12.20 0.16
CA GLU A 9 53.61 -12.32 -1.17
C GLU A 9 53.22 -10.92 -1.71
N LYS A 10 53.78 -10.56 -2.88
CA LYS A 10 53.60 -9.25 -3.53
C LYS A 10 52.42 -9.35 -4.50
N ARG A 11 51.22 -8.89 -4.12
CA ARG A 11 50.02 -8.89 -4.99
C ARG A 11 50.11 -7.78 -6.06
N SER A 12 50.18 -8.21 -7.33
CA SER A 12 50.29 -7.41 -8.55
C SER A 12 48.99 -6.65 -8.89
N GLY A 13 49.07 -5.32 -8.95
CA GLY A 13 47.97 -4.37 -9.15
C GLY A 13 47.43 -4.23 -10.59
N LYS A 14 47.60 -5.23 -11.45
CA LYS A 14 47.15 -5.15 -12.86
C LYS A 14 45.71 -5.62 -13.12
N LYS A 15 45.06 -6.31 -12.17
CA LYS A 15 43.67 -6.79 -12.32
C LYS A 15 42.59 -5.73 -12.03
N ARG A 16 42.96 -4.57 -11.48
CA ARG A 16 41.99 -3.50 -11.13
C ARG A 16 41.54 -2.67 -12.33
N TYR A 17 42.32 -2.59 -13.40
CA TYR A 17 41.97 -1.77 -14.58
C TYR A 17 40.99 -2.44 -15.54
N LEU A 18 40.91 -3.78 -15.55
CA LEU A 18 39.97 -4.52 -16.41
C LEU A 18 38.52 -4.46 -15.91
N ILE A 19 38.28 -4.24 -14.60
CA ILE A 19 36.93 -4.15 -14.03
C ILE A 19 36.32 -2.77 -14.31
N PHE A 20 37.12 -1.69 -14.30
CA PHE A 20 36.60 -0.34 -14.57
C PHE A 20 36.12 -0.14 -16.02
N ALA A 21 36.71 -0.83 -17.00
CA ALA A 21 36.28 -0.73 -18.40
C ALA A 21 34.93 -1.42 -18.67
N LEU A 22 34.56 -2.44 -17.87
CA LEU A 22 33.33 -3.19 -18.05
C LEU A 22 32.11 -2.51 -17.40
N VAL A 23 32.34 -1.71 -16.34
CA VAL A 23 31.29 -0.94 -15.66
C VAL A 23 30.86 0.30 -16.46
N PHE A 24 31.76 0.92 -17.23
CA PHE A 24 31.42 2.11 -18.02
C PHE A 24 30.67 1.78 -19.33
N GLY A 25 30.86 0.58 -19.88
CA GLY A 25 30.19 0.15 -21.11
C GLY A 25 28.71 -0.23 -20.95
N VAL A 26 28.31 -0.74 -19.78
CA VAL A 26 26.90 -1.08 -19.52
C VAL A 26 26.07 0.17 -19.18
N ALA A 27 26.69 1.22 -18.63
CA ALA A 27 26.01 2.47 -18.28
C ALA A 27 25.52 3.28 -19.50
N VAL A 28 26.10 3.06 -20.70
CA VAL A 28 25.73 3.81 -21.91
C VAL A 28 24.67 3.08 -22.77
N PHE A 29 24.41 1.79 -22.53
CA PHE A 29 23.36 1.06 -23.26
C PHE A 29 21.96 1.23 -22.63
N LEU A 30 21.83 2.01 -21.56
CA LEU A 30 20.56 2.37 -20.90
C LEU A 30 20.06 3.77 -21.28
N MET A 31 20.38 4.26 -22.48
CA MET A 31 19.77 5.48 -23.03
C MET A 31 19.55 5.36 -24.54
N THR A 32 18.48 4.67 -24.95
CA THR A 32 17.74 4.98 -26.19
C THR A 32 16.26 4.64 -26.01
N ASP A 33 15.47 5.72 -25.94
CA ASP A 33 14.14 5.93 -26.49
C ASP A 33 13.02 4.89 -26.32
N THR A 34 11.94 5.30 -25.64
CA THR A 34 10.69 5.68 -26.34
C THR A 34 9.83 6.54 -25.40
N GLU A 35 9.94 7.86 -25.53
CA GLU A 35 9.04 8.81 -24.90
C GLU A 35 7.68 8.75 -25.62
N LYS A 36 6.73 7.96 -25.10
CA LYS A 36 5.38 7.90 -25.65
C LYS A 36 4.59 9.11 -25.15
N SER A 37 4.52 10.15 -25.98
CA SER A 37 3.70 11.34 -25.73
C SER A 37 2.22 10.96 -25.48
N PRO A 38 1.52 11.60 -24.53
CA PRO A 38 0.09 11.39 -24.33
C PRO A 38 -0.72 11.99 -25.49
N PRO A 39 -1.84 11.35 -25.90
CA PRO A 39 -2.68 11.90 -26.96
C PRO A 39 -3.35 13.22 -26.53
N PRO A 40 -3.58 14.16 -27.47
CA PRO A 40 -4.23 15.42 -27.15
C PRO A 40 -5.69 15.19 -26.70
N PRO A 41 -6.23 16.06 -25.82
CA PRO A 41 -7.63 15.95 -25.41
C PRO A 41 -8.55 16.21 -26.61
N LEU A 42 -9.60 15.39 -26.70
CA LEU A 42 -10.66 15.53 -27.71
C LEU A 42 -11.32 16.92 -27.59
N GLN A 43 -11.14 17.74 -28.62
CA GLN A 43 -11.87 19.01 -28.78
C GLN A 43 -13.30 18.68 -29.23
N ASN A 44 -14.28 18.95 -28.37
CA ASN A 44 -15.68 18.96 -28.79
C ASN A 44 -15.91 20.11 -29.77
N PRO A 45 -16.52 19.87 -30.95
CA PRO A 45 -16.83 20.95 -31.87
C PRO A 45 -17.89 21.87 -31.25
N ALA A 46 -17.55 23.16 -31.20
CA ALA A 46 -18.46 24.23 -30.91
C ALA A 46 -19.62 24.22 -31.92
N VAL A 47 -20.83 23.90 -31.45
CA VAL A 47 -22.06 24.24 -32.16
C VAL A 47 -22.50 25.61 -31.68
N ASN A 48 -22.21 26.61 -32.50
CA ASN A 48 -22.82 27.92 -32.44
C ASN A 48 -24.31 27.79 -32.77
N ALA A 49 -25.18 28.30 -31.89
CA ALA A 49 -26.52 28.74 -32.25
C ALA A 49 -26.85 30.02 -31.45
N PRO A 50 -27.62 30.95 -32.04
CA PRO A 50 -27.53 32.37 -31.72
C PRO A 50 -28.34 32.81 -30.50
N SER A 51 -27.90 33.93 -29.96
CA SER A 51 -28.48 34.72 -28.88
C SER A 51 -29.88 35.25 -29.20
N GLN A 52 -30.83 35.03 -28.28
CA GLN A 52 -32.01 35.87 -28.11
C GLN A 52 -32.39 35.99 -26.62
N GLY A 53 -32.55 37.24 -26.18
CA GLY A 53 -33.61 37.62 -25.25
C GLY A 53 -33.29 37.61 -23.76
N SER A 54 -33.03 38.80 -23.23
CA SER A 54 -33.07 39.15 -21.81
C SER A 54 -34.37 38.70 -21.11
N ASN A 55 -34.27 38.15 -19.90
CA ASN A 55 -35.07 38.67 -18.79
C ASN A 55 -34.47 38.28 -17.42
N VAL A 56 -34.40 39.27 -16.54
CA VAL A 56 -33.94 39.15 -15.15
C VAL A 56 -35.11 38.68 -14.31
N GLN A 57 -35.02 37.49 -13.74
CA GLN A 57 -35.60 37.21 -12.42
C GLN A 57 -34.73 36.20 -11.70
N GLN A 58 -34.18 36.64 -10.57
CA GLN A 58 -33.64 35.78 -9.52
C GLN A 58 -34.82 35.41 -8.60
N PRO A 59 -35.21 34.14 -8.51
CA PRO A 59 -35.93 33.63 -7.37
C PRO A 59 -34.93 32.98 -6.41
N THR A 60 -35.04 33.39 -5.14
CA THR A 60 -34.70 32.64 -3.94
C THR A 60 -34.46 31.15 -4.19
N HIS A 61 -33.22 30.70 -4.01
CA HIS A 61 -32.91 29.29 -3.87
C HIS A 61 -33.56 28.80 -2.57
N GLU A 62 -34.78 28.28 -2.69
CA GLU A 62 -35.28 27.28 -1.76
C GLU A 62 -34.29 26.11 -1.78
N GLU A 63 -33.80 25.80 -0.60
CA GLU A 63 -32.92 24.68 -0.29
C GLU A 63 -33.69 23.36 -0.53
N GLN A 64 -33.79 22.99 -1.80
CA GLN A 64 -34.26 21.67 -2.19
C GLN A 64 -33.20 20.65 -1.79
N SER A 65 -33.46 20.06 -0.63
CA SER A 65 -32.86 18.84 -0.11
C SER A 65 -32.84 17.77 -1.19
N GLN A 66 -31.70 17.64 -1.86
CA GLN A 66 -31.48 16.51 -2.75
C GLN A 66 -31.45 15.22 -1.92
N PRO A 67 -32.02 14.11 -2.41
CA PRO A 67 -31.96 12.84 -1.71
C PRO A 67 -30.49 12.43 -1.53
N ARG A 68 -30.05 12.39 -0.26
CA ARG A 68 -28.71 11.96 0.15
C ARG A 68 -28.50 10.52 -0.29
N ILE A 69 -27.64 10.35 -1.28
CA ILE A 69 -27.28 9.04 -1.79
C ILE A 69 -26.35 8.38 -0.75
N THR A 70 -26.89 7.51 0.11
CA THR A 70 -26.09 6.50 0.82
C THR A 70 -25.66 5.43 -0.19
N ARG A 71 -24.49 5.60 -0.82
CA ARG A 71 -23.89 4.50 -1.62
C ARG A 71 -23.09 3.60 -0.67
N PRO A 72 -23.54 2.36 -0.38
CA PRO A 72 -22.67 1.39 0.26
C PRO A 72 -21.47 1.15 -0.67
N GLY A 73 -20.26 1.52 -0.22
CA GLY A 73 -19.01 1.26 -0.95
C GLY A 73 -18.22 2.49 -1.39
N ILE A 74 -18.66 3.72 -1.10
CA ILE A 74 -17.78 4.89 -1.22
C ILE A 74 -17.03 5.05 0.10
N TRP A 75 -15.72 4.80 0.06
CA TRP A 75 -14.84 5.20 1.14
C TRP A 75 -14.71 6.73 1.15
N PRO A 76 -14.69 7.38 2.32
CA PRO A 76 -14.89 6.84 3.67
C PRO A 76 -16.35 6.47 3.98
N PHE A 77 -16.55 5.43 4.79
CA PHE A 77 -17.87 4.87 5.12
C PHE A 77 -18.60 5.73 6.15
N PHE A 78 -18.92 6.97 5.82
CA PHE A 78 -19.73 7.82 6.69
C PHE A 78 -21.21 7.43 6.59
N THR A 79 -21.84 7.21 7.73
CA THR A 79 -23.29 7.35 7.89
C THR A 79 -23.53 8.67 8.61
N GLU A 80 -24.51 9.44 8.17
CA GLU A 80 -24.79 10.78 8.72
C GLU A 80 -25.25 10.75 10.18
N ASP A 81 -25.63 9.57 10.65
CA ASP A 81 -26.00 9.28 12.04
C ASP A 81 -24.83 8.67 12.85
N GLN A 82 -23.57 8.79 12.38
CA GLN A 82 -22.43 8.44 13.24
C GLN A 82 -22.41 9.39 14.43
N GLU A 83 -22.74 8.86 15.61
CA GLU A 83 -22.54 9.55 16.87
C GLU A 83 -21.07 10.00 16.97
N GLU A 84 -20.86 11.25 17.37
CA GLU A 84 -19.52 11.78 17.62
C GLU A 84 -18.85 10.93 18.72
N GLY A 85 -17.93 10.05 18.31
CA GLY A 85 -17.20 9.18 19.21
C GLY A 85 -16.39 9.97 20.24
N GLU A 86 -16.20 9.38 21.42
CA GLU A 86 -15.31 9.96 22.43
C GLU A 86 -13.89 10.04 21.86
N LEU A 87 -13.31 11.24 21.91
CA LEU A 87 -11.95 11.44 21.44
C LEU A 87 -10.96 10.65 22.30
N ALA A 88 -9.96 10.05 21.65
CA ALA A 88 -8.91 9.35 22.35
C ALA A 88 -8.18 10.30 23.33
N PRO A 89 -7.80 9.83 24.54
CA PRO A 89 -7.08 10.65 25.53
C PRO A 89 -5.76 11.24 25.01
N ASN A 90 -5.12 10.56 24.06
CA ASN A 90 -3.91 11.03 23.40
C ASN A 90 -4.13 11.13 21.89
N LEU A 91 -4.40 12.36 21.43
CA LEU A 91 -4.64 12.69 20.02
C LEU A 91 -3.40 12.54 19.12
N THR A 92 -2.22 12.36 19.71
CA THR A 92 -0.94 12.23 18.97
C THR A 92 -0.45 10.79 18.86
N THR A 93 -1.18 9.82 19.43
CA THR A 93 -0.86 8.41 19.29
C THR A 93 -0.90 8.00 17.82
N ARG A 94 0.15 7.30 17.37
CA ARG A 94 0.21 6.76 16.01
C ARG A 94 -0.62 5.48 15.94
N ASN A 95 -1.45 5.35 14.90
CA ASN A 95 -2.29 4.18 14.65
C ASN A 95 -1.87 3.53 13.33
N TYR A 96 -1.56 2.24 13.37
CA TYR A 96 -1.23 1.44 12.19
C TYR A 96 -2.28 0.34 12.03
N ALA A 97 -3.19 0.49 11.07
CA ALA A 97 -4.15 -0.55 10.70
C ALA A 97 -3.67 -1.28 9.44
N LEU A 98 -3.36 -2.57 9.56
CA LEU A 98 -2.95 -3.39 8.42
C LEU A 98 -4.14 -4.15 7.83
N ILE A 99 -4.29 -4.12 6.51
CA ILE A 99 -5.13 -5.09 5.79
C ILE A 99 -4.22 -6.13 5.14
N PHE A 100 -4.39 -7.41 5.50
CA PHE A 100 -3.56 -8.50 4.97
C PHE A 100 -4.37 -9.38 4.00
N ASP A 101 -4.00 -9.30 2.72
CA ASP A 101 -4.54 -10.14 1.66
C ASP A 101 -3.97 -11.56 1.75
N GLY A 102 -4.84 -12.52 2.03
CA GLY A 102 -4.58 -13.96 1.97
C GLY A 102 -5.42 -14.67 0.91
N SER A 103 -5.80 -13.98 -0.17
CA SER A 103 -6.57 -14.56 -1.28
C SER A 103 -5.81 -15.65 -2.05
N GLY A 104 -6.51 -16.37 -2.93
CA GLY A 104 -5.91 -17.48 -3.70
C GLY A 104 -4.69 -17.08 -4.55
N SER A 105 -4.68 -15.88 -5.14
CA SER A 105 -3.54 -15.38 -5.94
C SER A 105 -2.28 -15.18 -5.12
N MET A 106 -2.39 -15.10 -3.78
CA MET A 106 -1.23 -15.02 -2.90
C MET A 106 -0.46 -16.34 -2.79
N ASN A 107 -1.02 -17.46 -3.29
CA ASN A 107 -0.32 -18.73 -3.37
C ASN A 107 0.64 -18.83 -4.57
N GLU A 108 0.48 -17.94 -5.56
CA GLU A 108 1.33 -17.90 -6.74
C GLU A 108 2.74 -17.42 -6.40
N SER A 109 3.71 -17.79 -7.25
CA SER A 109 5.13 -17.45 -7.07
C SER A 109 5.68 -16.46 -8.11
N GLU A 110 4.79 -15.92 -8.95
CA GLU A 110 5.14 -14.88 -9.91
C GLU A 110 5.67 -13.63 -9.19
N CYS A 111 6.79 -13.10 -9.66
CA CYS A 111 7.47 -11.92 -9.10
C CYS A 111 7.98 -12.08 -7.65
N SER A 112 8.03 -13.28 -7.09
CA SER A 112 8.47 -13.54 -5.72
C SER A 112 9.67 -14.51 -5.63
N ALA A 113 10.54 -14.48 -6.65
CA ALA A 113 11.79 -15.26 -6.72
C ALA A 113 11.59 -16.77 -6.47
N GLY A 114 10.47 -17.33 -6.94
CA GLY A 114 10.13 -18.75 -6.80
C GLY A 114 9.46 -19.14 -5.47
N ARG A 115 9.27 -18.19 -4.54
CA ARG A 115 8.49 -18.38 -3.30
C ARG A 115 7.05 -17.95 -3.51
N SER A 116 6.10 -18.43 -2.70
CA SER A 116 4.74 -17.89 -2.76
C SER A 116 4.71 -16.41 -2.32
N LYS A 117 3.82 -15.61 -2.90
CA LYS A 117 3.61 -14.20 -2.51
C LYS A 117 3.26 -14.07 -1.03
N ILE A 118 2.46 -15.01 -0.49
CA ILE A 118 2.07 -15.00 0.93
C ILE A 118 3.28 -15.21 1.85
N ASP A 119 4.23 -16.07 1.49
CA ASP A 119 5.42 -16.30 2.32
C ASP A 119 6.32 -15.08 2.36
N VAL A 120 6.50 -14.40 1.22
CA VAL A 120 7.27 -13.15 1.14
C VAL A 120 6.56 -12.03 1.91
N ALA A 121 5.23 -11.95 1.81
CA ALA A 121 4.43 -10.98 2.57
C ALA A 121 4.54 -11.20 4.08
N LYS A 122 4.44 -12.44 4.57
CA LYS A 122 4.60 -12.78 5.99
C LYS A 122 5.97 -12.37 6.53
N GLU A 123 7.02 -12.64 5.78
CA GLU A 123 8.39 -12.24 6.14
C GLU A 123 8.53 -10.71 6.21
N SER A 124 8.02 -10.02 5.18
CA SER A 124 8.05 -8.56 5.11
C SER A 124 7.29 -7.92 6.26
N LEU A 125 6.12 -8.45 6.62
CA LEU A 125 5.34 -8.00 7.78
C LEU A 125 6.04 -8.31 9.10
N GLY A 126 6.72 -9.46 9.19
CA GLY A 126 7.60 -9.82 10.28
C GLY A 126 8.65 -8.75 10.55
N GLU A 127 9.39 -8.34 9.52
CA GLU A 127 10.40 -7.30 9.62
C GLU A 127 9.82 -5.90 9.84
N TRP A 128 8.78 -5.52 9.10
CA TRP A 128 8.10 -4.24 9.25
C TRP A 128 7.58 -4.04 10.67
N SER A 129 7.00 -5.08 11.29
CA SER A 129 6.45 -4.98 12.65
C SER A 129 7.48 -4.50 13.67
N LYS A 130 8.78 -4.80 13.48
CA LYS A 130 9.87 -4.39 14.37
C LYS A 130 10.14 -2.89 14.32
N SER A 131 9.77 -2.23 13.22
CA SER A 131 9.91 -0.77 13.02
C SER A 131 8.75 0.03 13.59
N VAL A 132 7.61 -0.61 13.89
CA VAL A 132 6.46 0.05 14.52
C VAL A 132 6.89 0.53 15.93
N PRO A 133 6.64 1.79 16.32
CA PRO A 133 6.93 2.24 17.68
C PRO A 133 6.20 1.41 18.75
N LYS A 134 6.81 1.21 19.92
CA LYS A 134 6.23 0.36 20.99
C LYS A 134 4.96 0.96 21.61
N ASP A 135 4.86 2.28 21.58
CA ASP A 135 3.77 3.10 22.07
C ASP A 135 2.68 3.37 21.01
N ALA A 136 2.88 2.91 19.78
CA ALA A 136 1.87 3.02 18.73
C ALA A 136 0.81 1.92 18.85
N ASN A 137 -0.42 2.24 18.47
CA ASN A 137 -1.47 1.25 18.28
C ASN A 137 -1.24 0.51 16.96
N LEU A 138 -1.34 -0.81 16.98
CA LEU A 138 -1.16 -1.67 15.82
C LEU A 138 -2.34 -2.63 15.71
N GLY A 139 -3.16 -2.52 14.67
CA GLY A 139 -4.31 -3.39 14.41
C GLY A 139 -4.17 -4.12 13.08
N MET A 140 -5.00 -5.14 12.87
CA MET A 140 -5.01 -5.89 11.62
C MET A 140 -6.37 -6.48 11.28
N VAL A 141 -6.69 -6.46 9.99
CA VAL A 141 -7.73 -7.27 9.36
C VAL A 141 -7.08 -8.13 8.29
N ALA A 142 -7.18 -9.45 8.43
CA ALA A 142 -6.75 -10.40 7.41
C ALA A 142 -7.95 -11.19 6.87
N PHE A 143 -7.96 -11.47 5.57
CA PHE A 143 -8.91 -12.38 4.94
C PHE A 143 -8.15 -13.51 4.25
N HIS A 144 -8.56 -14.75 4.48
CA HIS A 144 -7.89 -15.94 3.95
C HIS A 144 -8.79 -17.16 3.98
N GLU A 145 -8.73 -18.02 2.97
CA GLU A 145 -9.53 -19.25 2.91
C GLU A 145 -11.04 -19.05 3.18
N GLY A 146 -11.59 -17.87 2.87
CA GLY A 146 -12.98 -17.50 3.20
C GLY A 146 -13.24 -17.18 4.68
N LYS A 147 -12.18 -17.13 5.51
CA LYS A 147 -12.18 -16.75 6.93
C LYS A 147 -11.63 -15.33 7.12
N TRP A 148 -11.84 -14.80 8.32
CA TRP A 148 -11.30 -13.53 8.78
C TRP A 148 -10.44 -13.73 10.02
N SER A 149 -9.35 -12.98 10.13
CA SER A 149 -8.61 -12.83 11.38
C SER A 149 -8.48 -11.34 11.69
N ARG A 150 -9.00 -10.93 12.85
CA ARG A 150 -9.04 -9.54 13.27
C ARG A 150 -8.27 -9.36 14.57
N ARG A 151 -7.58 -8.23 14.66
CA ARG A 151 -6.98 -7.73 15.88
C ARG A 151 -7.25 -6.22 15.95
N PRO A 152 -8.09 -5.77 16.90
CA PRO A 152 -8.39 -4.35 17.06
C PRO A 152 -7.14 -3.51 17.35
N LEU A 153 -7.19 -2.20 17.13
CA LEU A 153 -6.09 -1.29 17.43
C LEU A 153 -5.81 -1.23 18.94
N ALA A 154 -4.60 -1.61 19.34
CA ALA A 154 -4.07 -1.36 20.68
C ALA A 154 -2.54 -1.34 20.67
N ALA A 155 -1.94 -0.75 21.70
CA ALA A 155 -0.50 -0.75 21.91
C ALA A 155 -0.01 -2.09 22.49
N GLY A 156 1.28 -2.39 22.32
CA GLY A 156 1.93 -3.52 23.01
C GLY A 156 1.55 -4.93 22.55
N GLN A 157 0.87 -5.09 21.40
CA GLN A 157 0.37 -6.39 20.92
C GLN A 157 1.09 -6.93 19.67
N ARG A 158 2.38 -6.62 19.52
CA ARG A 158 3.17 -7.00 18.33
C ARG A 158 3.29 -8.51 18.17
N GLU A 159 3.49 -9.23 19.26
CA GLU A 159 3.66 -10.68 19.29
C GLU A 159 2.40 -11.38 18.78
N ASP A 160 1.24 -10.92 19.25
CA ASP A 160 -0.08 -11.38 18.80
C ASP A 160 -0.32 -11.08 17.32
N PHE A 161 0.00 -9.86 16.88
CA PHE A 161 -0.08 -9.46 15.47
C PHE A 161 0.74 -10.41 14.60
N ILE A 162 1.99 -10.70 14.97
CA ILE A 162 2.86 -11.64 14.25
C ILE A 162 2.35 -13.08 14.32
N GLY A 163 1.77 -13.49 15.45
CA GLY A 163 1.11 -14.77 15.59
C GLY A 163 0.00 -14.96 14.55
N ILE A 164 -0.83 -13.94 14.34
CA ILE A 164 -1.88 -13.99 13.30
C ILE A 164 -1.26 -14.01 11.91
N VAL A 165 -0.29 -13.13 11.60
CA VAL A 165 0.39 -13.08 10.29
C VAL A 165 0.92 -14.45 9.88
N ARG A 166 1.57 -15.17 10.78
CA ARG A 166 2.13 -16.50 10.50
C ARG A 166 1.07 -17.54 10.12
N ASN A 167 -0.13 -17.42 10.70
CA ASN A 167 -1.25 -18.35 10.53
C ASN A 167 -2.17 -18.03 9.34
N VAL A 168 -2.02 -16.88 8.67
CA VAL A 168 -2.76 -16.58 7.44
C VAL A 168 -2.33 -17.54 6.34
N VAL A 169 -3.27 -18.17 5.65
CA VAL A 169 -2.99 -19.08 4.52
C VAL A 169 -3.50 -18.46 3.23
N ALA A 170 -2.89 -18.75 2.08
CA ALA A 170 -3.43 -18.27 0.82
C ALA A 170 -4.66 -19.10 0.40
N GLY A 171 -5.77 -18.44 0.06
CA GLY A 171 -6.97 -19.11 -0.42
C GLY A 171 -8.21 -18.21 -0.45
N GLY A 172 -9.22 -18.62 -1.21
CA GLY A 172 -10.49 -17.90 -1.30
C GLY A 172 -10.42 -16.63 -2.17
N ARG A 173 -11.38 -15.72 -1.96
CA ARG A 173 -11.56 -14.48 -2.75
C ARG A 173 -10.82 -13.29 -2.13
N THR A 174 -10.91 -12.14 -2.80
CA THR A 174 -10.34 -10.85 -2.35
C THR A 174 -11.44 -9.84 -1.96
N PRO A 175 -12.11 -10.00 -0.80
CA PRO A 175 -13.17 -9.10 -0.34
C PRO A 175 -12.63 -7.76 0.19
N LEU A 176 -11.91 -7.02 -0.64
CA LEU A 176 -11.15 -5.83 -0.22
C LEU A 176 -12.04 -4.72 0.37
N SER A 177 -13.20 -4.43 -0.23
CA SER A 177 -14.14 -3.42 0.30
C SER A 177 -14.58 -3.74 1.73
N LYS A 178 -14.83 -5.01 2.04
CA LYS A 178 -15.21 -5.44 3.39
C LYS A 178 -14.03 -5.37 4.36
N ALA A 179 -12.82 -5.66 3.89
CA ALA A 179 -11.61 -5.54 4.69
C ALA A 179 -11.33 -4.08 5.09
N PHE A 180 -11.52 -3.14 4.15
CA PHE A 180 -11.47 -1.71 4.46
C PHE A 180 -12.55 -1.29 5.46
N GLN A 181 -13.77 -1.83 5.34
CA GLN A 181 -14.83 -1.53 6.29
C GLN A 181 -14.44 -1.93 7.72
N TYR A 182 -13.94 -3.16 7.92
CA TYR A 182 -13.47 -3.60 9.23
C TYR A 182 -12.30 -2.78 9.76
N ALA A 183 -11.36 -2.39 8.90
CA ALA A 183 -10.23 -1.57 9.32
C ALA A 183 -10.66 -0.14 9.70
N TYR A 184 -11.69 0.40 9.04
CA TYR A 184 -12.28 1.69 9.39
C TYR A 184 -13.03 1.64 10.71
N GLU A 185 -13.86 0.60 10.92
CA GLU A 185 -14.54 0.36 12.20
C GLU A 185 -13.55 0.28 13.38
N ASP A 186 -12.35 -0.25 13.16
CA ASP A 186 -11.32 -0.31 14.22
C ASP A 186 -10.64 1.06 14.46
N LEU A 187 -10.74 2.02 13.52
CA LEU A 187 -10.09 3.34 13.57
C LEU A 187 -10.99 4.45 14.13
N THR A 188 -12.31 4.26 14.14
CA THR A 188 -13.33 5.26 14.52
C THR A 188 -14.14 4.80 15.71
#